data_AF-A0A7S4CAL3-F1
#
_entry.id   AF-A0A7S4CAL3-F1
#
_cell.length_a   1.000
_cell.length_b   1.000
_cell.length_c   1.000
_cell.angle_alpha   90.00
_cell.angle_beta   90.00
_cell.angle_gamma   90.00
#
_symmetry.space_group_name_H-M   'P 1'
#
loop_
_entity.id
_entity.type
_entity.pdbx_description
1 polymer ?
#
loop_
_entity_poly.entity_id
_entity_poly.type
_entity_poly.pdbx_seq_one_letter_code
_entity_poly.pdbx_strand_id
1 'polypeptide(L)'
;TILGCLEGHTACGVSSSNSTNTTSTTTTTSNSSAGAGACGAQRTCNAAENVAAAGSNTITSAQLQTHNSATDCWMVIGCLVYDLTAYVPRHSGGKGTVVGNCGGDGTASFVGKHPYTYLS
;
A
#
# COMPACT_ATOMS: atom_id res chain seq x y z
N THR A 1 9.76 7.53 3.92
CA THR A 1 10.56 6.40 4.46
C THR A 1 9.71 5.15 4.48
N ILE A 2 10.26 3.97 4.20
CA ILE A 2 9.51 2.72 4.30
C ILE A 2 9.44 2.29 5.76
N LEU A 3 8.23 1.99 6.25
CA LEU A 3 8.00 1.56 7.62
C LEU A 3 7.83 0.05 7.74
N GLY A 4 7.32 -0.59 6.69
CA GLY A 4 6.92 -1.99 6.73
C GLY A 4 5.91 -2.31 5.64
N CYS A 5 5.15 -3.37 5.84
CA CYS A 5 4.03 -3.72 4.96
C CYS A 5 2.76 -3.95 5.78
N LEU A 6 1.62 -3.72 5.12
CA LEU A 6 0.32 -3.84 5.76
C LEU A 6 0.00 -5.32 6.02
N GLU A 7 -0.61 -5.61 7.17
CA GLU A 7 -1.09 -6.95 7.51
C GLU A 7 -1.96 -7.56 6.40
N GLY A 8 -1.92 -8.88 6.26
CA GLY A 8 -2.66 -9.59 5.21
C GLY A 8 -2.03 -9.54 3.81
N HIS A 9 -0.98 -8.74 3.60
CA HIS A 9 -0.18 -8.82 2.38
C HIS A 9 0.89 -9.91 2.50
N THR A 10 0.86 -10.87 1.57
CA THR A 10 1.76 -12.04 1.58
C THR A 10 3.25 -11.67 1.47
N ALA A 11 3.59 -10.44 1.04
CA ALA A 11 4.96 -9.96 1.02
C ALA A 11 5.56 -9.64 2.40
N CYS A 12 4.73 -9.34 3.41
CA CYS A 12 5.22 -9.05 4.75
C CYS A 12 5.39 -10.35 5.54
N GLY A 13 6.58 -10.96 5.46
CA GLY A 13 6.96 -12.05 6.36
C GLY A 13 7.24 -13.41 5.72
N VAL A 14 7.19 -13.54 4.39
CA VAL A 14 7.78 -14.74 3.74
C VAL A 14 9.08 -14.35 3.06
N SER A 15 10.19 -14.65 3.76
CA SER A 15 11.41 -15.02 3.04
C SER A 15 11.00 -16.10 2.02
N SER A 16 11.43 -15.89 0.79
CA SER A 16 11.14 -16.70 -0.38
C SER A 16 11.04 -18.19 -0.04
N SER A 17 9.92 -18.84 -0.36
CA SER A 17 9.92 -20.25 -0.79
C SER A 17 8.61 -20.63 -1.45
N ASN A 18 8.75 -20.94 -2.73
CA ASN A 18 7.91 -21.78 -3.57
C ASN A 18 6.59 -21.20 -4.12
N SER A 19 6.74 -20.63 -5.32
CA SER A 19 5.74 -20.75 -6.37
C SER A 19 5.36 -22.22 -6.58
N THR A 20 4.18 -22.62 -6.13
CA THR A 20 3.45 -23.76 -6.72
C THR A 20 1.96 -23.46 -6.70
N ASN A 21 1.50 -22.98 -7.86
CA ASN A 21 0.23 -23.29 -8.51
C ASN A 21 -1.04 -23.40 -7.64
N THR A 22 -1.83 -22.33 -7.63
CA THR A 22 -3.29 -22.47 -7.62
C THR A 22 -3.87 -21.66 -8.77
N THR A 23 -3.87 -22.31 -9.94
CA THR A 23 -4.95 -22.33 -10.91
C THR A 23 -5.70 -21.01 -11.11
N SER A 24 -5.37 -20.35 -12.23
CA SER A 24 -6.34 -19.58 -13.01
C SER A 24 -7.63 -20.37 -13.16
N THR A 25 -8.68 -19.96 -12.46
CA THR A 25 -10.05 -20.24 -12.88
C THR A 25 -10.75 -18.91 -13.03
N THR A 26 -10.85 -18.50 -14.29
CA THR A 26 -11.77 -17.52 -14.81
C THR A 26 -13.17 -17.78 -14.26
N THR A 27 -13.73 -16.84 -13.50
CA THR A 27 -15.18 -16.61 -13.53
C THR A 27 -15.46 -15.12 -13.48
N THR A 28 -15.75 -14.59 -14.67
CA THR A 28 -16.47 -13.35 -14.90
C THR A 28 -17.78 -13.37 -14.12
N THR A 29 -17.92 -12.50 -13.11
CA THR A 29 -19.25 -12.05 -12.67
C THR A 29 -19.16 -10.62 -12.18
N SER A 30 -19.49 -9.71 -13.09
CA SER A 30 -19.98 -8.38 -12.78
C SER A 30 -21.23 -8.51 -11.91
N ASN A 31 -21.24 -7.97 -10.69
CA ASN A 31 -22.33 -7.11 -10.19
C ASN A 31 -21.98 -6.55 -8.80
N SER A 32 -22.10 -5.22 -8.66
CA SER A 32 -22.74 -4.47 -7.55
C SER A 32 -22.51 -4.93 -6.09
N SER A 33 -22.23 -4.10 -5.09
CA SER A 33 -22.35 -2.65 -4.90
C SER A 33 -22.04 -2.37 -3.42
N ALA A 34 -21.57 -1.15 -3.15
CA ALA A 34 -21.70 -0.40 -1.89
C ALA A 34 -20.96 -0.88 -0.63
N GLY A 35 -20.20 0.06 -0.05
CA GLY A 35 -19.96 0.12 1.40
C GLY A 35 -18.52 -0.11 1.85
N ALA A 36 -17.88 0.98 2.28
CA ALA A 36 -16.70 1.04 3.15
C ALA A 36 -15.40 0.34 2.68
N GLY A 37 -14.29 1.08 2.73
CA GLY A 37 -12.97 0.66 2.30
C GLY A 37 -12.52 -0.65 2.96
N ALA A 38 -12.63 -1.73 2.18
CA ALA A 38 -12.02 -3.01 2.47
C ALA A 38 -10.72 -3.07 1.66
N CYS A 39 -9.58 -3.16 2.35
CA CYS A 39 -8.35 -3.67 1.74
C CYS A 39 -8.67 -5.10 1.25
N GLY A 40 -8.98 -5.20 -0.03
CA GLY A 40 -9.42 -6.45 -0.65
C GLY A 40 -8.41 -7.57 -0.44
N ALA A 41 -8.94 -8.77 -0.26
CA ALA A 41 -8.24 -10.04 -0.24
C ALA A 41 -6.94 -10.06 -1.06
N GLN A 42 -5.85 -10.43 -0.39
CA GLN A 42 -4.60 -10.97 -0.94
C GLN A 42 -4.17 -10.34 -2.28
N ARG A 43 -3.72 -9.08 -2.28
CA ARG A 43 -2.88 -8.60 -3.39
C ARG A 43 -1.54 -9.33 -3.35
N THR A 44 -1.20 -10.04 -4.42
CA THR A 44 0.18 -10.48 -4.66
C THR A 44 1.02 -9.24 -4.94
N CYS A 45 1.88 -8.92 -3.99
CA CYS A 45 2.88 -7.88 -4.11
C CYS A 45 3.94 -8.33 -5.12
N ASN A 46 4.14 -7.58 -6.19
CA ASN A 46 5.15 -7.94 -7.19
C ASN A 46 6.53 -7.46 -6.73
N ALA A 47 7.58 -8.18 -7.11
CA ALA A 47 8.99 -7.85 -6.80
C ALA A 47 9.49 -6.50 -7.34
N ALA A 48 8.66 -5.76 -8.10
CA ALA A 48 8.93 -4.38 -8.50
C ALA A 48 8.71 -3.37 -7.35
N GLU A 49 8.02 -3.79 -6.29
CA GLU A 49 7.85 -3.06 -5.05
C GLU A 49 9.08 -3.37 -4.18
N ASN A 50 9.71 -2.37 -3.55
CA ASN A 50 10.94 -2.50 -2.76
C ASN A 50 10.72 -3.27 -1.43
N VAL A 51 10.17 -4.48 -1.50
CA VAL A 51 9.75 -5.29 -0.35
C VAL A 51 10.94 -5.62 0.57
N ALA A 52 12.14 -5.75 0.01
CA ALA A 52 13.36 -5.96 0.79
C ALA A 52 13.68 -4.78 1.74
N ALA A 53 13.26 -3.56 1.40
CA ALA A 53 13.49 -2.36 2.22
C ALA A 53 12.45 -2.19 3.34
N ALA A 54 11.33 -2.92 3.30
CA ALA A 54 10.30 -2.91 4.32
C ALA A 54 10.66 -3.71 5.57
N GLY A 55 11.68 -4.58 5.47
CA GLY A 55 12.03 -5.51 6.55
C GLY A 55 10.85 -6.42 6.92
N SER A 56 10.92 -7.02 8.11
CA SER A 56 9.89 -7.92 8.64
C SER A 56 8.78 -7.19 9.41
N ASN A 57 8.68 -5.87 9.28
CA ASN A 57 7.77 -5.07 10.10
C ASN A 57 6.36 -5.08 9.51
N THR A 58 5.43 -5.68 10.22
CA THR A 58 4.01 -5.73 9.84
C THR A 58 3.24 -4.62 10.55
N ILE A 59 2.55 -3.80 9.77
CA ILE A 59 1.70 -2.70 10.25
C ILE A 59 0.25 -3.15 10.15
N THR A 60 -0.55 -2.96 11.21
CA THR A 60 -1.98 -3.27 11.15
C THR A 60 -2.78 -2.15 10.49
N SER A 61 -3.96 -2.47 9.97
CA SER A 61 -4.86 -1.46 9.39
C SER A 61 -5.29 -0.44 10.44
N ALA A 62 -5.55 -0.89 11.67
CA ALA A 62 -5.90 -0.03 12.78
C ALA A 62 -4.76 0.93 13.15
N GLN A 63 -3.51 0.44 13.14
CA GLN A 63 -2.34 1.29 13.36
C GLN A 63 -2.15 2.29 12.21
N LEU A 64 -2.26 1.85 10.95
CA LEU A 64 -2.14 2.75 9.80
C LEU A 64 -3.13 3.93 9.92
N GLN A 65 -4.39 3.63 10.27
CA GLN A 65 -5.46 4.63 10.37
C GLN A 65 -5.22 5.72 11.43
N THR A 66 -4.36 5.49 12.43
CA THR A 66 -4.01 6.54 13.41
C THR A 66 -3.11 7.63 12.81
N HIS A 67 -2.39 7.32 11.73
CA HIS A 67 -1.45 8.23 11.06
C HIS A 67 -2.08 8.88 9.83
N ASN A 68 -3.16 9.65 10.06
CA ASN A 68 -4.06 10.17 9.03
C ASN A 68 -4.02 11.70 8.83
N SER A 69 -2.96 12.37 9.29
CA SER A 69 -2.88 13.83 9.35
C SER A 69 -1.69 14.39 8.59
N ALA A 70 -1.74 15.67 8.19
CA ALA A 70 -0.66 16.29 7.42
C ALA A 70 0.70 16.34 8.16
N THR A 71 0.66 16.33 9.49
CA THR A 71 1.84 16.30 10.38
C THR A 71 2.18 14.90 10.88
N ASP A 72 1.40 13.89 10.51
CA ASP A 72 1.61 12.49 10.85
C ASP A 72 0.85 11.62 9.82
N CYS A 73 1.52 11.37 8.69
CA CYS A 73 0.91 10.80 7.50
C CYS A 73 1.61 9.50 7.10
N TRP A 74 0.93 8.39 7.29
CA TRP A 74 1.33 7.11 6.72
C TRP A 74 0.41 6.74 5.58
N MET A 75 0.93 6.03 4.60
CA MET A 75 0.15 5.63 3.43
C MET A 75 0.67 4.33 2.87
N VAL A 76 -0.26 3.47 2.46
CA VAL A 76 0.08 2.28 1.68
C VAL A 76 0.18 2.67 0.22
N ILE A 77 1.30 2.31 -0.41
CA ILE A 77 1.47 2.40 -1.87
C ILE A 77 2.01 1.06 -2.36
N GLY A 78 1.20 0.37 -3.16
CA GLY A 78 1.42 -1.02 -3.51
C GLY A 78 1.14 -1.92 -2.31
N CYS A 79 2.19 -2.55 -1.80
CA CYS A 79 2.14 -3.38 -0.59
C CYS A 79 2.90 -2.81 0.60
N LEU A 80 3.55 -1.65 0.45
CA LEU A 80 4.41 -1.08 1.47
C LEU A 80 3.76 0.11 2.15
N VAL A 81 4.00 0.24 3.45
CA VAL A 81 3.62 1.39 4.25
C VAL A 81 4.77 2.37 4.26
N TYR A 82 4.48 3.61 3.84
CA TYR A 82 5.43 4.71 3.82
C TYR A 82 5.03 5.76 4.84
N ASP A 83 6.02 6.24 5.60
CA ASP A 83 5.93 7.53 6.28
C ASP A 83 6.18 8.65 5.26
N LEU A 84 5.14 9.43 5.01
CA LEU A 84 5.16 10.58 4.09
C LEU A 84 5.16 11.92 4.84
N THR A 85 5.18 11.93 6.17
CA THR A 85 5.04 13.13 7.00
C THR A 85 5.97 14.26 6.58
N ALA A 86 7.27 13.97 6.43
CA ALA A 86 8.26 14.95 5.99
C ALA A 86 8.14 15.35 4.51
N TYR A 87 7.47 14.51 3.70
CA TYR A 87 7.28 14.69 2.27
C TYR A 87 6.04 15.51 1.92
N VAL A 88 4.95 15.41 2.69
CA VAL A 88 3.70 16.17 2.48
C VAL A 88 3.96 17.64 2.11
N PRO A 89 4.79 18.43 2.85
CA PRO A 89 4.99 19.83 2.51
C PRO A 89 5.78 20.09 1.21
N ARG A 90 6.46 19.08 0.68
CA ARG A 90 7.35 19.14 -0.49
C ARG A 90 6.72 18.53 -1.75
N HIS A 91 5.53 17.94 -1.64
CA HIS A 91 4.86 17.30 -2.77
C HIS A 91 4.51 18.34 -3.86
N SER A 92 5.14 18.21 -5.03
CA SER A 92 4.98 19.13 -6.17
C SER A 92 3.56 19.14 -6.75
N GLY A 93 2.79 18.06 -6.57
CA GLY A 93 1.38 17.98 -6.94
C GLY A 93 0.41 18.65 -5.96
N GLY A 94 0.93 19.23 -4.87
CA GLY A 94 0.14 19.88 -3.82
C GLY A 94 -0.15 18.97 -2.63
N LYS A 95 -0.21 19.57 -1.43
CA LYS A 95 -0.32 18.83 -0.16
C LYS A 95 -1.65 18.08 -0.03
N GLY A 96 -2.75 18.67 -0.49
CA GLY A 96 -4.10 18.15 -0.29
C GLY A 96 -4.33 16.75 -0.85
N THR A 97 -3.69 16.41 -1.97
CA THR A 97 -3.82 15.10 -2.61
C THR A 97 -3.15 13.99 -1.80
N VAL A 98 -2.05 14.30 -1.09
CA VAL A 98 -1.40 13.33 -0.20
C VAL A 98 -2.16 13.23 1.11
N VAL A 99 -2.54 14.37 1.70
CA VAL A 99 -3.26 14.44 2.98
C VAL A 99 -4.58 13.67 2.93
N GLY A 100 -5.32 13.76 1.83
CA GLY A 100 -6.59 13.04 1.67
C GLY A 100 -6.47 11.51 1.62
N ASN A 101 -5.25 10.97 1.48
CA ASN A 101 -4.98 9.53 1.45
C ASN A 101 -4.18 9.06 2.70
N CYS A 102 -3.87 9.94 3.65
CA CYS A 102 -3.16 9.54 4.88
C CYS A 102 -4.01 8.56 5.70
N GLY A 103 -3.36 7.61 6.35
CA GLY A 103 -3.99 6.56 7.14
C GLY A 103 -4.69 5.48 6.32
N GLY A 104 -4.39 5.38 5.03
CA GLY A 104 -5.06 4.42 4.13
C GLY A 104 -4.20 3.98 2.94
N ASP A 105 -4.87 3.31 1.99
CA ASP A 105 -4.28 2.84 0.74
C ASP A 105 -4.40 3.91 -0.36
N GLY A 106 -3.28 4.56 -0.65
CA GLY A 106 -3.15 5.58 -1.69
C GLY A 106 -2.67 5.03 -3.03
N THR A 107 -2.55 3.70 -3.18
CA THR A 107 -1.99 3.06 -4.40
C THR A 107 -2.72 3.51 -5.66
N ALA A 108 -4.05 3.53 -5.65
CA ALA A 108 -4.84 3.96 -6.81
C ALA A 108 -4.62 5.44 -7.16
N SER A 109 -4.38 6.28 -6.15
CA SER A 109 -4.08 7.71 -6.32
C SER A 109 -2.66 7.95 -6.85
N PHE A 110 -1.73 7.04 -6.56
CA PHE A 110 -0.33 7.10 -6.97
C PHE A 110 -0.12 6.53 -8.39
N VAL A 111 -0.68 5.36 -8.66
CA VAL A 111 -0.54 4.64 -9.92
C VAL A 111 -1.10 5.45 -11.08
N GLY A 112 -0.32 5.55 -12.16
CA GLY A 112 -0.68 6.35 -13.34
C GLY A 112 -0.34 7.84 -13.23
N LYS A 113 -0.01 8.34 -12.03
CA LYS A 113 0.60 9.67 -11.85
C LYS A 113 2.10 9.60 -11.67
N HIS A 114 2.58 8.55 -11.00
CA HIS A 114 3.99 8.37 -10.69
C HIS A 114 4.40 6.92 -10.98
N PRO A 115 5.61 6.70 -11.51
CA PRO A 115 6.19 5.37 -11.55
C PRO A 115 6.68 4.97 -10.14
N TYR A 116 6.68 3.67 -9.85
CA TYR A 116 7.17 3.13 -8.57
C TYR A 116 8.64 3.45 -8.28
N THR A 117 9.42 3.82 -9.30
CA THR A 117 10.81 4.29 -9.13
C THR A 117 10.94 5.53 -8.24
N TYR A 118 9.86 6.29 -8.04
CA TYR A 118 9.82 7.45 -7.13
C TYR A 118 9.77 7.08 -5.65
N LEU A 119 9.56 5.80 -5.32
CA LEU A 119 9.46 5.27 -3.96
C LEU A 119 10.78 4.61 -3.50
N SER A 120 11.92 5.11 -4.00
CA SER A 120 13.26 4.62 -3.66
C SER A 120 13.77 5.17 -2.33
#